data_AF-A0A954CPD4-F1
#
_entry.id   AF-A0A954CPD4-F1
#
_cell.length_a   1.000
_cell.length_b   1.000
_cell.length_c   1.000
_cell.angle_alpha   90.00
_cell.angle_beta   90.00
_cell.angle_gamma   90.00
#
_symmetry.space_group_name_H-M   'P 1'
#
loop_
_entity.id
_entity.type
_entity.pdbx_description
1 polymer ?
#
loop_
_entity_poly.entity_id
_entity_poly.type
_entity_poly.pdbx_seq_one_letter_code
_entity_poly.pdbx_strand_id
1 'polypeptide(L)'
;EQWMQDSLPYFHWPGQSALTLQYLAPALQRVEWVKKHRRIFFMPAWIDAFVNGHSSVEALEIVRRFLDDNPNLPHDIRLKVLQSFDGLQRAVRIRERWG
;
A
#
# COMPACT_ATOMS: atom_id res chain seq x y z
N GLU A 1 -11.45 6.63 14.67
CA GLU A 1 -10.60 5.69 13.91
C GLU A 1 -11.38 4.83 12.93
N GLN A 2 -12.51 4.22 13.34
CA GLN A 2 -13.35 3.42 12.43
C GLN A 2 -13.70 4.18 11.14
N TRP A 3 -14.16 5.44 11.27
CA TRP A 3 -14.45 6.31 10.13
C TRP A 3 -13.26 6.54 9.17
N MET A 4 -12.01 6.51 9.65
CA MET A 4 -10.83 6.60 8.77
C MET A 4 -10.60 5.29 8.03
N GLN A 5 -10.77 4.15 8.69
CA GLN A 5 -10.64 2.85 8.02
C GLN A 5 -11.76 2.66 6.99
N ASP A 6 -12.98 3.07 7.32
CA ASP A 6 -14.14 2.95 6.45
C ASP A 6 -14.03 3.88 5.23
N SER A 7 -13.27 4.97 5.31
CA SER A 7 -13.05 5.88 4.17
C SER A 7 -11.96 5.40 3.21
N LEU A 8 -11.04 4.55 3.66
CA LEU A 8 -9.92 4.07 2.84
C LEU A 8 -10.36 3.39 1.53
N PRO A 9 -11.37 2.48 1.50
CA PRO A 9 -11.83 1.89 0.24
C PRO A 9 -12.36 2.90 -0.76
N TYR A 10 -13.03 3.96 -0.29
CA TYR A 10 -13.56 5.02 -1.15
C TYR A 10 -12.45 5.90 -1.71
N PHE A 11 -11.46 6.22 -0.88
CA PHE A 11 -10.28 6.97 -1.31
C PHE A 11 -9.48 6.19 -2.37
N HIS A 12 -9.37 4.87 -2.22
CA HIS A 12 -8.62 4.00 -3.13
C HIS A 12 -9.48 3.34 -4.22
N TRP A 13 -10.60 3.96 -4.59
CA TRP A 13 -11.43 3.43 -5.67
C TRP A 13 -10.64 3.30 -6.98
N PRO A 14 -10.77 2.20 -7.76
CA PRO A 14 -9.89 1.94 -8.91
C PRO A 14 -9.78 3.08 -9.94
N GLY A 15 -10.88 3.82 -10.16
CA GLY A 15 -10.92 4.98 -11.07
C GLY A 15 -10.13 6.20 -10.56
N GLN A 16 -9.74 6.23 -9.29
CA GLN A 16 -8.95 7.31 -8.68
C GLN A 16 -7.48 6.94 -8.49
N SER A 17 -7.06 5.75 -8.92
CA SER A 17 -5.68 5.24 -8.71
C SER A 17 -4.58 6.19 -9.19
N ALA A 18 -4.81 6.95 -10.28
CA ALA A 18 -3.88 7.98 -10.74
C ALA A 18 -3.80 9.19 -9.80
N LEU A 19 -4.93 9.65 -9.27
CA LEU A 19 -5.00 10.80 -8.35
C LEU A 19 -4.38 10.47 -6.99
N THR A 20 -4.51 9.22 -6.55
CA THR A 20 -4.04 8.78 -5.23
C THR A 20 -2.61 8.26 -5.22
N LEU A 21 -2.00 8.03 -6.39
CA LEU A 21 -0.64 7.50 -6.52
C LEU A 21 0.40 8.31 -5.74
N GLN A 22 0.27 9.64 -5.74
CA GLN A 22 1.17 10.55 -5.03
C GLN A 22 1.22 10.30 -3.51
N TYR A 23 0.20 9.67 -2.94
CA TYR A 23 0.13 9.38 -1.51
C TYR A 23 0.70 8.02 -1.12
N LEU A 24 1.00 7.13 -2.08
CA LEU A 24 1.50 5.79 -1.81
C LEU A 24 2.85 5.81 -1.06
N ALA A 25 3.84 6.55 -1.58
CA ALA A 25 5.14 6.66 -0.92
C ALA A 25 5.06 7.31 0.47
N PRO A 26 4.39 8.47 0.65
CA PRO A 26 4.17 9.05 1.98
C PRO A 26 3.46 8.11 2.95
N ALA A 27 2.50 7.32 2.47
CA ALA A 27 1.78 6.38 3.31
C ALA A 27 2.68 5.23 3.80
N LEU A 28 3.55 4.70 2.94
CA LEU A 28 4.53 3.66 3.29
C LEU A 28 5.57 4.17 4.30
N GLN A 29 6.05 5.41 4.15
CA GLN A 29 6.98 6.03 5.10
C GLN A 29 6.38 6.21 6.51
N ARG A 30 5.05 6.23 6.64
CA ARG A 30 4.35 6.42 7.93
C ARG A 30 4.01 5.10 8.63
N VAL A 31 4.29 3.95 8.03
CA VAL A 31 3.77 2.65 8.51
C VAL A 31 4.25 2.31 9.93
N GLU A 32 5.51 2.60 10.27
CA GLU A 32 6.02 2.42 11.65
C GLU A 32 5.32 3.33 12.66
N TRP A 33 5.12 4.60 12.28
CA TRP A 33 4.39 5.54 13.13
C TRP A 33 2.93 5.08 13.31
N VAL A 34 2.29 4.62 12.25
CA VAL A 34 0.93 4.07 12.28
C VAL A 34 0.87 2.86 13.22
N LYS A 35 1.80 1.90 13.09
CA LYS A 35 1.88 0.74 13.99
C LYS A 35 2.01 1.15 15.46
N LYS A 36 2.84 2.15 15.75
CA LYS A 36 3.12 2.60 17.13
C LYS A 36 1.96 3.37 17.77
N HIS A 37 1.17 4.10 16.99
CA HIS A 37 0.21 5.08 17.51
C HIS A 37 -1.24 4.82 17.13
N ARG A 38 -1.54 3.69 16.49
CA ARG A 38 -2.90 3.30 16.11
C ARG A 38 -3.20 1.92 16.66
N ARG A 39 -4.49 1.56 16.66
CA ARG A 39 -4.92 0.22 17.07
C ARG A 39 -4.27 -0.85 16.19
N ILE A 40 -4.05 -2.03 16.76
CA ILE A 40 -3.25 -3.12 16.17
C ILE A 40 -3.68 -3.51 14.73
N PHE A 41 -4.97 -3.43 14.42
CA PHE A 41 -5.50 -3.76 13.08
C PHE A 41 -5.44 -2.61 12.07
N PHE A 42 -5.06 -1.40 12.50
CA PHE A 42 -5.03 -0.23 11.62
C PHE A 42 -3.85 -0.27 10.66
N MET A 43 -2.65 -0.70 11.10
CA MET A 43 -1.49 -0.79 10.21
C MET A 43 -1.73 -1.76 9.04
N PRO A 44 -2.25 -2.99 9.25
CA PRO A 44 -2.59 -3.87 8.13
C PRO A 44 -3.58 -3.24 7.15
N ALA A 45 -4.67 -2.66 7.64
CA ALA A 45 -5.69 -2.01 6.81
C ALA A 45 -5.13 -0.81 6.03
N TRP A 46 -4.23 -0.03 6.64
CA TRP A 46 -3.53 1.08 6.00
C TRP A 46 -2.68 0.59 4.82
N ILE A 47 -1.82 -0.40 5.03
CA ILE A 47 -0.97 -0.94 3.95
C ILE A 47 -1.84 -1.54 2.85
N ASP A 48 -2.85 -2.32 3.19
CA ASP A 48 -3.74 -2.95 2.21
C ASP A 48 -4.47 -1.91 1.36
N ALA A 49 -5.00 -0.86 1.97
CA ALA A 49 -5.72 0.17 1.24
C ALA A 49 -4.81 0.91 0.25
N PHE A 50 -3.63 1.37 0.72
CA PHE A 50 -2.72 2.11 -0.14
C PHE A 50 -2.12 1.24 -1.24
N VAL A 51 -1.69 0.01 -0.95
CA VAL A 51 -1.00 -0.83 -1.94
C VAL A 51 -2.01 -1.47 -2.92
N ASN A 52 -3.10 -2.04 -2.42
CA ASN A 52 -4.07 -2.76 -3.27
C ASN A 52 -5.00 -1.81 -4.05
N GLY A 53 -5.00 -0.51 -3.72
CA GLY A 53 -5.69 0.53 -4.49
C GLY A 53 -5.07 0.85 -5.85
N HIS A 54 -3.89 0.31 -6.14
CA HIS A 54 -3.15 0.55 -7.38
C HIS A 54 -2.92 -0.73 -8.19
N SER A 55 -2.61 -0.54 -9.47
CA SER A 55 -2.35 -1.63 -10.42
C SER A 55 -1.47 -1.16 -11.59
N SER A 56 -0.65 -0.13 -11.37
CA SER A 56 0.25 0.44 -12.38
C SER A 56 1.71 0.08 -12.10
N VAL A 57 2.55 0.13 -13.14
CA VAL A 57 3.99 -0.14 -13.02
C VAL A 57 4.66 0.89 -12.09
N GLU A 58 4.20 2.14 -12.14
CA GLU A 58 4.70 3.23 -11.27
C GLU A 58 4.45 2.92 -9.79
N ALA A 59 3.25 2.43 -9.45
CA ALA A 59 2.95 2.02 -8.08
C ALA A 59 3.83 0.84 -7.63
N LEU A 60 4.06 -0.12 -8.52
CA LEU A 60 4.91 -1.28 -8.26
C LEU A 60 6.35 -0.86 -7.95
N GLU A 61 6.89 0.08 -8.72
CA GLU A 61 8.23 0.64 -8.49
C GLU A 61 8.32 1.43 -7.18
N ILE A 62 7.27 2.15 -6.79
CA ILE A 62 7.22 2.86 -5.49
C ILE A 62 7.34 1.86 -4.33
N VAL A 63 6.55 0.78 -4.34
CA VAL A 63 6.58 -0.22 -3.25
C VAL A 63 7.92 -0.96 -3.24
N ARG A 64 8.46 -1.28 -4.42
CA ARG A 64 9.77 -1.92 -4.55
C ARG A 64 10.89 -1.06 -3.95
N ARG A 65 10.98 0.21 -4.36
CA ARG A 65 11.96 1.16 -3.80
C ARG A 65 11.81 1.30 -2.29
N PHE A 66 10.59 1.39 -1.78
CA PHE A 66 10.38 1.43 -0.34
C PHE A 66 10.96 0.19 0.37
N LEU A 67 10.77 -1.02 -0.17
CA LEU A 67 11.32 -2.25 0.41
C LEU A 67 12.85 -2.34 0.33
N ASP A 68 13.45 -1.79 -0.73
CA ASP A 68 14.89 -1.75 -0.98
C ASP A 68 15.59 -0.70 -0.11
N ASP A 69 14.99 0.49 0.01
CA ASP A 69 15.51 1.61 0.82
C ASP A 69 15.39 1.36 2.33
N ASN A 70 14.55 0.40 2.75
CA ASN A 70 14.30 0.06 4.15
C ASN A 70 14.67 -1.40 4.46
N PRO A 71 15.97 -1.78 4.40
CA PRO A 71 16.40 -3.16 4.66
C PRO A 71 16.16 -3.59 6.11
N ASN A 72 16.12 -2.63 7.04
CA ASN A 72 15.94 -2.86 8.48
C ASN A 72 14.49 -2.69 8.96
N LEU A 73 13.52 -2.68 8.04
CA LEU A 73 12.10 -2.53 8.37
C LEU A 73 11.68 -3.65 9.35
N PRO A 74 10.91 -3.35 10.42
CA PRO A 74 10.44 -4.37 11.36
C PRO A 74 9.80 -5.56 10.64
N HIS A 75 10.15 -6.78 11.06
CA HIS A 75 9.84 -8.01 10.32
C HIS A 75 8.35 -8.15 9.98
N ASP A 76 7.47 -7.86 10.92
CA ASP A 76 6.01 -7.94 10.73
C ASP A 76 5.49 -6.89 9.73
N ILE A 77 6.05 -5.67 9.75
CA ILE A 77 5.72 -4.64 8.76
C ILE A 77 6.19 -5.11 7.37
N ARG A 78 7.44 -5.58 7.27
CA ARG A 78 8.00 -6.06 6.00
C ARG A 78 7.16 -7.19 5.40
N LEU A 79 6.77 -8.17 6.21
CA LEU A 79 5.89 -9.25 5.78
C LEU A 79 4.54 -8.73 5.28
N LYS A 80 3.93 -7.79 6.00
CA LYS A 80 2.64 -7.22 5.58
C LYS A 80 2.74 -6.43 4.27
N VAL A 81 3.80 -5.65 4.08
CA VAL A 81 4.06 -4.93 2.81
C VAL A 81 4.29 -5.92 1.68
N LEU A 82 5.10 -6.96 1.88
CA LEU A 82 5.34 -8.00 0.86
C LEU A 82 4.06 -8.74 0.47
N GLN A 83 3.18 -9.00 1.43
CA GLN A 83 1.89 -9.63 1.16
C GLN A 83 1.03 -8.76 0.23
N SER A 84 0.88 -7.46 0.51
CA SER A 84 0.11 -6.55 -0.34
C SER A 84 0.83 -6.30 -1.68
N PHE A 85 2.17 -6.32 -1.68
CA PHE A 85 2.98 -6.19 -2.89
C PHE A 85 2.76 -7.33 -3.88
N ASP A 86 2.61 -8.59 -3.43
CA ASP A 86 2.22 -9.70 -4.31
C ASP A 86 0.87 -9.43 -5.01
N GLY A 87 -0.10 -8.87 -4.28
CA GLY A 87 -1.37 -8.41 -4.84
C GLY A 87 -1.19 -7.41 -5.98
N LEU A 88 -0.39 -6.37 -5.74
CA LEU A 88 -0.06 -5.34 -6.73
C LEU A 88 0.67 -5.94 -7.94
N GLN A 89 1.67 -6.81 -7.73
CA GLN A 89 2.40 -7.48 -8.82
C GLN A 89 1.46 -8.28 -9.73
N ARG A 90 0.50 -9.02 -9.16
CA ARG A 90 -0.51 -9.75 -9.94
C ARG A 90 -1.41 -8.79 -10.72
N ALA A 91 -1.86 -7.69 -10.10
CA ALA A 91 -2.72 -6.72 -10.74
C ALA A 91 -2.04 -6.03 -11.94
N VAL A 92 -0.76 -5.65 -11.79
CA VAL A 92 0.06 -5.10 -12.89
C VAL A 92 0.18 -6.11 -14.03
N ARG A 93 0.58 -7.36 -13.74
CA ARG A 93 0.69 -8.41 -14.78
C ARG A 93 -0.61 -8.64 -15.54
N ILE A 94 -1.76 -8.59 -14.86
CA ILE A 94 -3.07 -8.75 -15.49
C ILE A 94 -3.36 -7.54 -16.40
N ARG A 95 -3.09 -6.31 -15.95
CA ARG A 95 -3.27 -5.11 -16.77
C ARG A 95 -2.34 -5.07 -17.98
N GLU A 96 -1.07 -5.43 -17.83
CA GLU A 96 -0.14 -5.48 -18.98
C GLU A 96 -0.55 -6.51 -20.02
N ARG A 97 -1.21 -7.59 -19.60
CA ARG A 97 -1.66 -8.66 -20.50
C ARG A 97 -3.00 -8.38 -21.17
N TRP A 98 -3.91 -7.66 -20.50
CA TRP A 98 -5.32 -7.57 -20.90
C TRP A 98 -5.92 -6.16 -20.90
N GLY A 99 -5.20 -5.15 -20.41
CA GLY A 99 -5.61 -3.73 -20.42
C GLY A 99 -5.18 -3.04 -21.69
#